data_AF-A0A0N1ESP5-F1
#
_entry.id   AF-A0A0N1ESP5-F1
#
_cell.length_a   1.000
_cell.length_b   1.000
_cell.length_c   1.000
_cell.angle_alpha   90.00
_cell.angle_beta   90.00
_cell.angle_gamma   90.00
#
_symmetry.space_group_name_H-M   'P 1'
#
loop_
_entity.id
_entity.type
_entity.pdbx_description
1 polymer ?
#
loop_
_entity_poly.entity_id
_entity_poly.type
_entity_poly.pdbx_seq_one_letter_code
_entity_poly.pdbx_strand_id
1 'polypeptide(L)' 'MKLLDYLKAEKVAVSEFANRVGEAETTIRKIVYGQRQPSLPLAVKISDATGGKTKPSEMIVEPRDAAA' A
#
# COMPACT_ATOMS: atom_id res chain seq x y z
N MET A 1 7.76 -3.43 6.76
CA MET A 1 6.62 -2.86 7.50
C MET A 1 5.45 -2.77 6.53
N LYS A 2 4.22 -2.99 7.01
CA LYS A 2 3.04 -2.88 6.14
C LYS A 2 2.76 -1.41 5.82
N LEU A 3 2.11 -1.17 4.67
CA LEU A 3 1.73 0.17 4.25
C LEU A 3 0.83 0.86 5.29
N LEU A 4 -0.07 0.12 5.91
CA LEU A 4 -0.93 0.61 6.99
C LEU A 4 -0.11 1.18 8.17
N ASP A 5 0.95 0.48 8.56
CA ASP A 5 1.79 0.89 9.68
C ASP A 5 2.59 2.14 9.33
N TYR A 6 3.09 2.23 8.09
CA TYR A 6 3.75 3.42 7.58
C TYR A 6 2.82 4.64 7.62
N LEU A 7 1.59 4.52 7.10
CA LEU A 7 0.64 5.63 7.08
C LEU A 7 0.28 6.10 8.49
N LYS A 8 0.12 5.18 9.44
CA LYS A 8 -0.12 5.51 10.86
C LYS A 8 1.08 6.21 11.49
N ALA A 9 2.29 5.70 11.28
CA ALA A 9 3.52 6.26 11.85
C ALA A 9 3.79 7.68 11.34
N GLU A 10 3.59 7.93 10.05
CA GLU A 10 3.80 9.22 9.41
C GLU A 10 2.57 10.16 9.52
N LYS A 11 1.46 9.69 10.11
CA LYS A 11 0.17 10.41 10.20
C LYS A 11 -0.35 10.90 8.84
N VAL A 12 -0.11 10.10 7.78
CA VAL A 12 -0.53 10.41 6.41
C VAL A 12 -1.89 9.76 6.14
N ALA A 13 -2.84 10.54 5.62
CA ALA A 13 -4.14 10.01 5.23
C ALA A 13 -4.03 9.16 3.94
N VAL A 14 -4.92 8.17 3.78
CA VAL A 14 -4.94 7.32 2.58
C VAL A 14 -5.14 8.14 1.30
N SER A 15 -6.02 9.15 1.35
CA SER A 15 -6.28 10.08 0.24
C SER A 15 -5.04 10.89 -0.15
N GLU A 16 -4.32 11.40 0.85
CA GLU A 16 -3.07 12.14 0.66
C GLU A 16 -1.99 11.26 0.03
N PHE A 17 -1.81 10.04 0.55
CA PHE A 17 -0.85 9.09 -0.01
C PHE A 17 -1.22 8.69 -1.45
N ALA A 18 -2.52 8.51 -1.73
CA ALA A 18 -3.00 8.20 -3.07
C ALA A 18 -2.67 9.32 -4.07
N ASN A 19 -2.87 10.58 -3.68
CA ASN A 19 -2.46 11.74 -4.49
C ASN A 19 -0.94 11.77 -4.72
N ARG A 20 -0.14 11.49 -3.67
CA ARG A 20 1.32 11.43 -3.77
C ARG A 20 1.80 10.35 -4.75
N VAL A 21 1.14 9.19 -4.73
CA VAL A 21 1.45 8.07 -5.62
C VAL A 21 0.75 8.23 -6.97
N GLY A 22 -0.13 9.22 -7.17
CA GLY A 22 -0.89 9.39 -8.42
C GLY A 22 -1.80 8.20 -8.73
N GLU A 23 -2.48 7.68 -7.72
CA GLU A 23 -3.39 6.54 -7.81
C GLU A 23 -4.75 6.90 -7.19
N ALA A 24 -5.80 6.14 -7.54
CA ALA A 24 -7.10 6.34 -6.90
C ALA A 24 -7.06 5.95 -5.41
N GLU A 25 -7.72 6.73 -4.55
CA GLU A 25 -7.80 6.42 -3.10
C GLU A 25 -8.35 5.01 -2.86
N THR A 26 -9.36 4.60 -3.62
CA THR A 26 -9.96 3.27 -3.50
C THR A 26 -8.96 2.14 -3.79
N THR A 27 -8.03 2.35 -4.73
CA THR A 27 -6.96 1.40 -5.04
C THR A 27 -5.99 1.30 -3.87
N ILE A 28 -5.49 2.44 -3.37
CA ILE A 28 -4.56 2.46 -2.24
C ILE A 28 -5.22 1.89 -0.99
N ARG A 29 -6.50 2.21 -0.72
CA ARG A 29 -7.27 1.68 0.40
C ARG A 29 -7.30 0.15 0.38
N LYS A 30 -7.59 -0.46 -0.77
CA LYS A 30 -7.61 -1.93 -0.91
C LYS A 30 -6.23 -2.54 -0.66
N ILE A 31 -5.16 -1.87 -1.05
CA ILE A 31 -3.77 -2.32 -0.80
C ILE A 31 -3.42 -2.20 0.69
N VAL A 32 -3.75 -1.06 1.31
CA VAL A 32 -3.53 -0.79 2.75
C VAL A 32 -4.16 -1.87 3.62
N TYR A 33 -5.37 -2.31 3.28
CA TYR A 33 -6.11 -3.33 4.02
C TYR A 33 -5.89 -4.76 3.51
N GLY A 34 -4.95 -5.00 2.59
CA GLY A 34 -4.65 -6.34 2.07
C GLY A 34 -5.76 -6.96 1.22
N GLN A 35 -6.80 -6.21 0.85
CA GLN A 35 -7.88 -6.67 -0.03
C GLN A 35 -7.45 -6.80 -1.48
N ARG A 36 -6.32 -6.18 -1.86
CA ARG A 36 -5.76 -6.23 -3.21
C ARG A 36 -4.24 -6.22 -3.15
N GLN A 37 -3.63 -7.18 -3.84
CA GLN A 37 -2.21 -7.12 -4.16
C GLN A 37 -1.97 -6.12 -5.30
N PRO A 38 -1.06 -5.14 -5.14
CA PRO A 38 -0.68 -4.25 -6.22
C PRO A 38 0.06 -5.00 -7.33
N SER A 39 0.02 -4.46 -8.55
CA SER A 39 0.95 -4.90 -9.61
C SER A 39 2.39 -4.57 -9.22
N LEU A 40 3.37 -5.26 -9.81
CA LEU A 40 4.79 -4.99 -9.53
C LEU A 40 5.18 -3.51 -9.73
N PRO A 41 4.79 -2.82 -10.83
CA PRO A 41 5.09 -1.40 -10.98
C PRO A 41 4.50 -0.53 -9.87
N LEU A 42 3.26 -0.81 -9.44
CA LEU A 42 2.63 -0.07 -8.35
C LEU A 42 3.29 -0.37 -7.00
N ALA A 43 3.70 -1.61 -6.77
CA ALA A 43 4.43 -2.00 -5.57
C ALA A 43 5.79 -1.26 -5.47
N VAL A 44 6.52 -1.13 -6.58
CA VAL A 44 7.76 -0.34 -6.65
C VAL A 44 7.46 1.15 -6.39
N LYS A 45 6.44 1.71 -7.05
CA LYS A 45 6.02 3.11 -6.86
C LYS A 45 5.68 3.44 -5.40
N ILE A 46 4.97 2.54 -4.73
CA ILE A 46 4.65 2.66 -3.29
C ILE A 46 5.93 2.56 -2.46
N SER A 47 6.81 1.60 -2.74
CA SER A 47 8.09 1.47 -2.06
C SER A 47 8.90 2.75 -2.14
N ASP A 48 9.05 3.32 -3.34
CA ASP A 48 9.78 4.57 -3.56
C ASP A 48 9.12 5.75 -2.84
N ALA A 49 7.79 5.85 -2.88
CA ALA A 49 7.04 6.89 -2.18
C ALA A 49 7.14 6.79 -0.65
N THR A 50 7.45 5.61 -0.11
CA THR A 50 7.73 5.40 1.33
C THR A 50 9.23 5.46 1.67
N GLY A 51 10.10 5.76 0.72
CA GLY A 51 11.55 5.74 0.92
C GLY A 51 12.09 4.35 1.24
N GLY A 52 11.47 3.30 0.69
CA GLY A 52 11.84 1.90 0.93
C GLY A 52 11.38 1.32 2.26
N LYS A 53 10.62 2.06 3.07
CA LYS A 53 10.08 1.57 4.36
C LYS A 53 9.05 0.46 4.16
N THR A 54 8.20 0.58 3.14
CA THR A 54 7.26 -0.46 2.71
C THR A 54 7.83 -1.19 1.50
N LYS A 55 8.35 -2.41 1.69
CA LYS A 55 8.91 -3.21 0.59
C LYS A 55 7.80 -3.89 -0.22
N PRO A 56 8.00 -4.19 -1.52
CA PRO A 56 7.03 -4.94 -2.32
C PRO A 56 6.60 -6.27 -1.70
N SER A 57 7.51 -6.98 -1.02
CA SER A 57 7.23 -8.23 -0.32
C SER A 57 6.17 -8.09 0.78
N GLU A 58 6.03 -6.90 1.37
CA GLU A 58 5.08 -6.63 2.47
C GLU A 58 3.64 -6.40 1.96
N MET A 59 3.47 -6.32 0.63
CA MET A 59 2.18 -6.07 -0.03
C MET A 59 1.65 -7.32 -0.76
N ILE A 60 2.31 -8.46 -0.60
CA ILE A 60 1.83 -9.75 -1.10
C ILE A 60 0.62 -10.15 -0.26
N VAL A 61 -0.48 -10.48 -0.92
CA VAL A 61 -1.71 -10.97 -0.28
C VAL A 61 -1.73 -12.48 -0.46
N GLU A 62 -1.69 -13.23 0.64
CA GLU A 62 -1.80 -14.69 0.54
C GLU A 62 -3.24 -15.10 0.23
N PRO A 63 -3.47 -16.20 -0.51
CA PRO A 63 -4.81 -16.67 -0.85
C PRO A 63 -5.72 -16.92 0.36
N ARG A 64 -5.15 -17.14 1.55
CA ARG A 64 -5.88 -17.32 2.82
C ARG A 64 -6.51 -16.01 3.32
N ASP A 65 -5.96 -14.87 2.93
CA ASP A 65 -6.38 -13.55 3.42
C ASP A 65 -7.43 -12.88 2.51
N ALA A 66 -7.68 -13.41 1.31
CA ALA A 66 -8.58 -12.83 0.31
C ALA A 66 -10.07 -13.23 0.48
N ALA A 67 -10.39 -14.12 1.43
CA ALA A 67 -11.72 -14.72 1.59
C ALA A 67 -12.43 -14.36 2.92
N ALA A 68 -11.90 -13.41 3.70
CA ALA A 68 -12.45 -12.97 4.98
C ALA A 68 -13.22 -11.64 4.88
#